data_AF-A0A497KBK3-F1
#
_entry.id   AF-A0A497KBK3-F1
#
_cell.length_a   1.000
_cell.length_b   1.000
_cell.length_c   1.000
_cell.angle_alpha   90.00
_cell.angle_beta   90.00
_cell.angle_gamma   90.00
#
_symmetry.space_group_name_H-M   'P 1'
#
loop_
_entity.id
_entity.type
_entity.pdbx_description
1 polymer ?
#
loop_
_entity_poly.entity_id
_entity_poly.type
_entity_poly.pdbx_seq_one_letter_code
_entity_poly.pdbx_strand_id
1 'polypeptide(L)'
;MSDYRPRVREVGIEIGDYNPGRYNAITDVEGVKVGHTTLIEGEGALNPGKGPVRTGVTAVIPHEGNLFREKVQAGVFVLNGFGKSVGLIQIEELGNIETPILLTNTLNVGIVMDALIEYMLRENPDIGVTTTSVNPVVCECNDSFLNDIRGRHVRHRHV
;
A
#
# COMPACT_ATOMS: atom_id res chain seq x y z
N MET A 1 8.62 5.56 -30.27
CA MET A 1 8.42 4.17 -29.83
C MET A 1 6.98 4.06 -29.38
N SER A 2 6.24 2.99 -29.70
CA SER A 2 4.87 2.87 -29.20
C SER A 2 4.89 2.73 -27.68
N ASP A 3 4.04 3.47 -26.97
CA ASP A 3 3.83 3.36 -25.52
C ASP A 3 3.08 2.07 -25.12
N TYR A 4 3.11 1.06 -25.99
CA TYR A 4 2.42 -0.20 -25.76
C TYR A 4 3.17 -1.01 -24.69
N ARG A 5 2.54 -1.16 -23.52
CA ARG A 5 3.05 -1.95 -22.39
C ARG A 5 2.16 -3.18 -22.23
N PRO A 6 2.42 -4.27 -22.98
CA PRO A 6 1.53 -5.42 -22.94
C PRO A 6 1.59 -6.14 -21.60
N ARG A 7 0.46 -6.75 -21.22
CA ARG A 7 0.37 -7.72 -20.13
C ARG A 7 0.68 -9.13 -20.65
N VAL A 8 0.96 -10.05 -19.71
CA VAL A 8 1.40 -11.43 -19.99
C VAL A 8 0.51 -12.15 -21.02
N ARG A 9 -0.82 -12.07 -20.89
CA ARG A 9 -1.75 -12.72 -21.83
C ARG A 9 -1.81 -12.05 -23.20
N GLU A 10 -1.54 -10.75 -23.29
CA GLU A 10 -1.54 -9.99 -24.55
C GLU A 10 -0.32 -10.35 -25.43
N VAL A 11 0.68 -11.03 -24.85
CA VAL A 11 1.81 -11.62 -25.59
C VAL A 11 1.70 -13.14 -25.73
N GLY A 12 0.51 -13.72 -25.49
CA GLY A 12 0.22 -15.13 -25.72
C GLY A 12 0.71 -16.09 -24.62
N ILE A 13 1.07 -15.59 -23.44
CA ILE A 13 1.45 -16.42 -22.30
C ILE A 13 0.23 -16.62 -21.40
N GLU A 14 -0.16 -17.88 -21.19
CA GLU A 14 -1.25 -18.27 -20.30
C GLU A 14 -0.69 -18.95 -19.04
N ILE A 15 -1.23 -18.56 -17.88
CA ILE A 15 -0.83 -19.08 -16.57
C ILE A 15 -2.09 -19.54 -15.83
N GLY A 16 -2.10 -20.81 -15.42
CA GLY A 16 -3.22 -21.44 -14.72
C GLY A 16 -4.41 -21.78 -15.61
N ASP A 17 -5.43 -22.41 -15.02
CA ASP A 17 -6.57 -23.00 -15.75
C ASP A 17 -7.83 -22.11 -15.78
N TYR A 18 -7.83 -20.97 -15.07
CA TYR A 18 -8.99 -20.09 -14.94
C TYR A 18 -8.88 -18.85 -15.82
N ASN A 19 -10.04 -18.39 -16.32
CA ASN A 19 -10.15 -17.11 -17.03
C ASN A 19 -10.09 -15.95 -16.04
N PRO A 20 -9.40 -14.85 -16.38
CA PRO A 20 -9.39 -13.65 -15.54
C PRO A 20 -10.73 -12.91 -15.59
N GLY A 21 -10.94 -12.01 -14.63
CA GLY A 21 -12.00 -11.00 -14.72
C GLY A 21 -11.80 -10.03 -15.88
N ARG A 22 -12.76 -9.11 -16.05
CA ARG A 22 -12.79 -8.17 -17.18
C ARG A 22 -11.54 -7.30 -17.24
N TYR A 23 -11.10 -6.79 -16.10
CA TYR A 23 -9.93 -5.93 -16.00
C TYR A 23 -8.65 -6.74 -15.81
N ASN A 24 -8.75 -8.03 -15.46
CA ASN A 24 -7.63 -8.89 -15.06
C ASN A 24 -6.76 -8.16 -14.01
N ALA A 25 -7.43 -7.64 -12.98
CA ALA A 25 -6.87 -6.83 -11.90
C ALA A 25 -7.66 -7.06 -10.60
N ILE A 26 -7.09 -6.64 -9.46
CA ILE A 26 -7.77 -6.79 -8.15
C ILE A 26 -9.12 -6.06 -8.07
N THR A 27 -9.28 -4.98 -8.84
CA THR A 27 -10.53 -4.20 -8.92
C THR A 27 -11.64 -4.89 -9.72
N ASP A 28 -11.41 -6.11 -10.25
CA ASP A 28 -12.51 -6.98 -10.68
C ASP A 28 -13.37 -7.46 -9.49
N VAL A 29 -12.84 -7.40 -8.26
CA VAL A 29 -13.63 -7.54 -7.05
C VAL A 29 -14.39 -6.23 -6.80
N GLU A 30 -15.72 -6.30 -6.82
CA GLU A 30 -16.59 -5.13 -6.67
C GLU A 30 -16.32 -4.36 -5.37
N GLY A 31 -16.28 -3.03 -5.45
CA GLY A 31 -16.00 -2.14 -4.34
C GLY A 31 -14.50 -1.88 -4.07
N VAL A 32 -13.61 -2.79 -4.48
CA VAL A 32 -12.16 -2.61 -4.29
C VAL A 32 -11.65 -1.47 -5.15
N LYS A 33 -10.90 -0.54 -4.55
CA LYS A 33 -10.23 0.56 -5.25
C LYS A 33 -8.73 0.53 -5.02
N VAL A 34 -7.98 1.06 -6.00
CA VAL A 34 -6.53 1.22 -5.93
C VAL A 34 -6.16 2.65 -6.33
N GLY A 35 -5.31 3.29 -5.53
CA GLY A 35 -4.76 4.62 -5.80
C GLY A 35 -3.23 4.60 -5.74
N HIS A 36 -2.59 5.48 -6.52
CA HIS A 36 -1.13 5.56 -6.58
C HIS A 36 -0.65 7.01 -6.48
N THR A 37 0.41 7.22 -5.70
CA THR A 37 1.26 8.40 -5.77
C THR A 37 2.65 7.96 -6.19
N THR A 38 3.11 8.42 -7.37
CA THR A 38 4.42 8.07 -7.93
C THR A 38 5.36 9.28 -7.86
N LEU A 39 6.53 9.09 -7.26
CA LEU A 39 7.55 10.11 -7.08
C LEU A 39 8.78 9.77 -7.93
N ILE A 40 8.99 10.57 -8.98
CA ILE A 40 10.12 10.45 -9.88
C ILE A 40 10.76 11.84 -10.02
N GLU A 41 11.95 12.01 -9.44
CA GLU A 41 12.67 13.29 -9.47
C GLU A 41 14.18 13.06 -9.51
N GLY A 42 14.90 13.94 -10.23
CA GLY A 42 16.35 13.86 -10.36
C GLY A 42 16.87 12.66 -11.14
N GLU A 43 18.17 12.66 -11.41
CA GLU A 43 18.88 11.64 -12.18
C GLU A 43 20.37 11.62 -11.80
N GLY A 44 21.11 10.64 -12.32
CA GLY A 44 22.55 10.52 -12.09
C GLY A 44 22.92 9.85 -10.77
N ALA A 45 24.09 10.19 -10.24
CA ALA A 45 24.65 9.56 -9.06
C ALA A 45 23.82 9.84 -7.80
N LEU A 46 23.68 8.82 -6.95
CA LEU A 46 22.99 8.93 -5.66
C LEU A 46 23.65 9.98 -4.77
N ASN A 47 22.84 10.93 -4.30
CA ASN A 47 23.16 11.85 -3.22
C ASN A 47 22.16 11.62 -2.07
N PRO A 48 22.56 10.90 -0.99
CA PRO A 48 21.65 10.55 0.09
C PRO A 48 20.95 11.76 0.70
N GLY A 49 19.62 11.71 0.78
CA GLY A 49 18.79 12.83 1.23
C GLY A 49 18.33 13.77 0.12
N LYS A 50 18.78 13.59 -1.13
CA LYS A 50 18.47 14.48 -2.26
C LYS A 50 17.93 13.75 -3.49
N GLY A 51 18.34 12.53 -3.75
CA GLY A 51 17.87 11.75 -4.90
C GLY A 51 18.99 10.98 -5.63
N PRO A 52 18.69 10.36 -6.78
CA PRO A 52 17.40 10.42 -7.48
C PRO A 52 16.26 9.75 -6.69
N VAL A 53 15.06 10.28 -6.85
CA VAL A 53 13.83 9.79 -6.19
C VAL A 53 13.10 8.87 -7.15
N ARG A 54 12.85 7.62 -6.76
CA ARG A 54 12.12 6.61 -7.54
C ARG A 54 11.26 5.76 -6.61
N THR A 55 10.27 6.38 -5.98
CA THR A 55 9.45 5.76 -4.94
C THR A 55 7.99 6.16 -5.04
N GLY A 56 7.16 5.75 -4.07
CA GLY A 56 5.76 6.11 -4.05
C GLY A 56 4.97 5.47 -2.92
N VAL A 57 3.67 5.64 -3.01
CA VAL A 57 2.67 5.00 -2.15
C VAL A 57 1.58 4.41 -3.04
N THR A 58 1.12 3.21 -2.72
CA THR A 58 -0.09 2.63 -3.30
C THR A 58 -1.07 2.34 -2.18
N ALA A 59 -2.32 2.76 -2.35
CA ALA A 59 -3.41 2.46 -1.44
C ALA A 59 -4.33 1.42 -2.07
N VAL A 60 -4.70 0.38 -1.32
CA VAL A 60 -5.75 -0.56 -1.68
C VAL A 60 -6.88 -0.39 -0.66
N ILE A 61 -8.06 -0.02 -1.15
CA ILE A 61 -9.24 0.23 -0.32
C ILE A 61 -10.20 -0.94 -0.53
N PRO A 62 -10.48 -1.76 0.50
CA PRO A 62 -11.33 -2.95 0.37
C PRO A 62 -12.76 -2.65 -0.11
N HIS A 63 -13.35 -1.52 0.27
CA HIS A 63 -14.65 -1.04 -0.20
C HIS A 63 -14.82 0.47 0.00
N GLU A 64 -15.89 1.05 -0.55
CA GLU A 64 -16.14 2.50 -0.51
C GLU A 64 -16.66 3.04 0.84
N GLY A 65 -17.18 2.17 1.70
CA GLY A 65 -17.66 2.51 3.05
C GLY A 65 -16.56 2.81 4.07
N ASN A 66 -16.94 2.98 5.34
CA ASN A 66 -16.01 3.31 6.42
C ASN A 66 -15.41 2.02 7.01
N LEU A 67 -14.17 1.71 6.64
CA LEU A 67 -13.48 0.47 7.03
C LEU A 67 -13.31 0.26 8.54
N PHE A 68 -13.27 1.35 9.32
CA PHE A 68 -13.17 1.22 10.77
C PHE A 68 -14.48 0.69 11.38
N ARG A 69 -15.61 1.11 10.81
CA ARG A 69 -16.96 0.74 11.24
C ARG A 69 -17.45 -0.54 10.58
N GLU A 70 -17.08 -0.74 9.33
CA GLU A 70 -17.47 -1.83 8.44
C GLU A 70 -16.21 -2.62 8.09
N LYS A 71 -15.73 -3.43 9.03
CA LYS A 71 -14.47 -4.17 8.87
C LYS A 71 -14.63 -5.32 7.86
N VAL A 72 -13.55 -5.65 7.15
CA VAL A 72 -13.51 -6.81 6.25
C VAL A 72 -12.72 -7.96 6.87
N GLN A 73 -13.17 -9.19 6.65
CA GLN A 73 -12.45 -10.39 7.11
C GLN A 73 -11.12 -10.51 6.36
N ALA A 74 -10.06 -10.90 7.09
CA ALA A 74 -8.71 -10.96 6.57
C ALA A 74 -7.86 -12.02 7.25
N GLY A 75 -6.80 -12.45 6.55
CA GLY A 75 -5.76 -13.32 7.08
C GLY A 75 -4.40 -12.92 6.51
N VAL A 76 -3.33 -13.29 7.21
CA VAL A 76 -1.95 -12.94 6.84
C VAL A 76 -1.08 -14.20 6.90
N PHE A 77 -0.05 -14.24 6.05
CA PHE A 77 0.95 -15.31 6.07
C PHE A 77 2.34 -14.72 5.79
N VAL A 78 3.31 -15.03 6.65
CA VAL A 78 4.69 -14.60 6.51
C VAL A 78 5.52 -15.76 5.95
N LEU A 79 5.78 -15.74 4.64
CA LEU A 79 6.68 -16.72 4.01
C LEU A 79 8.13 -16.55 4.50
N ASN A 80 8.62 -15.31 4.49
CA ASN A 80 9.91 -14.93 5.06
C ASN A 80 9.79 -13.56 5.73
N GLY A 81 10.28 -13.44 6.97
CA GLY A 81 10.08 -12.27 7.82
C GLY A 81 11.07 -11.12 7.64
N PHE A 82 11.85 -11.05 6.54
CA PHE A 82 12.80 -9.95 6.34
C PHE A 82 12.14 -8.60 5.96
N GLY A 83 10.84 -8.41 6.23
CA GLY A 83 10.10 -7.18 6.00
C GLY A 83 10.01 -6.27 7.24
N LYS A 84 9.31 -5.13 7.11
CA LYS A 84 8.95 -4.19 8.19
C LYS A 84 7.48 -3.79 8.12
N SER A 85 6.59 -4.76 7.92
CA SER A 85 5.14 -4.50 7.88
C SER A 85 4.57 -4.08 9.23
N VAL A 86 3.49 -3.29 9.20
CA VAL A 86 2.73 -2.82 10.35
C VAL A 86 1.31 -3.40 10.29
N GLY A 87 0.78 -3.76 11.47
CA GLY A 87 -0.63 -4.12 11.67
C GLY A 87 -0.98 -5.59 11.49
N LEU A 88 -0.02 -6.43 11.09
CA LEU A 88 -0.26 -7.86 10.83
C LEU A 88 -0.69 -8.65 12.07
N ILE A 89 -0.16 -8.32 13.25
CA ILE A 89 -0.45 -9.04 14.51
C ILE A 89 -1.94 -8.93 14.87
N GLN A 90 -2.54 -7.75 14.74
CA GLN A 90 -3.97 -7.60 15.04
C GLN A 90 -4.86 -8.23 13.96
N ILE A 91 -4.40 -8.32 12.70
CA ILE A 91 -5.12 -9.09 11.68
C ILE A 91 -5.12 -10.57 12.05
N GLU A 92 -3.99 -11.12 12.52
CA GLU A 92 -3.90 -12.51 12.95
C GLU A 92 -4.78 -12.81 14.18
N GLU A 93 -4.86 -11.87 15.13
CA GLU A 93 -5.68 -12.03 16.35
C GLU A 93 -7.18 -11.84 16.09
N LEU A 94 -7.59 -10.80 15.36
CA LEU A 94 -8.99 -10.41 15.22
C LEU A 94 -9.61 -10.81 13.87
N GLY A 95 -8.80 -11.32 12.93
CA GLY A 95 -9.26 -11.81 11.62
C GLY A 95 -9.86 -10.72 10.72
N ASN A 96 -9.49 -9.45 10.91
CA ASN A 96 -10.07 -8.36 10.13
C ASN A 96 -9.09 -7.22 9.82
N ILE A 97 -9.41 -6.46 8.77
CA ILE A 97 -8.79 -5.20 8.40
C ILE A 97 -9.79 -4.07 8.64
N GLU A 98 -9.32 -2.98 9.23
CA GLU A 98 -10.14 -1.82 9.63
C GLU A 98 -9.64 -0.49 9.05
N THR A 99 -8.68 -0.54 8.12
CA THR A 99 -8.06 0.61 7.44
C THR A 99 -7.78 0.27 5.98
N PRO A 100 -7.57 1.28 5.09
CA PRO A 100 -6.94 1.03 3.81
C PRO A 100 -5.58 0.33 3.97
N ILE A 101 -5.22 -0.53 3.02
CA ILE A 101 -3.92 -1.20 2.99
C ILE A 101 -2.95 -0.31 2.20
N LEU A 102 -1.87 0.14 2.84
CA LEU A 102 -0.88 0.98 2.19
C LEU A 102 0.41 0.22 1.87
N LEU A 103 0.95 0.45 0.69
CA LEU A 103 2.20 -0.12 0.20
C LEU A 103 3.17 1.01 -0.11
N THR A 104 4.39 0.95 0.43
CA THR A 104 5.45 1.95 0.18
C THR A 104 6.84 1.30 0.23
N ASN A 105 7.90 2.09 0.38
CA ASN A 105 9.24 1.56 0.61
C ASN A 105 9.60 1.37 2.09
N THR A 106 10.61 0.55 2.35
CA THR A 106 11.00 0.10 3.70
C THR A 106 11.16 1.21 4.72
N LEU A 107 11.86 2.30 4.37
CA LEU A 107 12.17 3.38 5.32
C LEU A 107 11.08 4.46 5.40
N ASN A 108 10.03 4.34 4.60
CA ASN A 108 8.86 5.20 4.65
C ASN A 108 7.65 4.55 5.36
N VAL A 109 7.73 3.28 5.80
CA VAL A 109 6.65 2.64 6.58
C VAL A 109 6.16 3.52 7.73
N GLY A 110 7.08 4.07 8.52
CA GLY A 110 6.70 4.91 9.67
C GLY A 110 5.92 6.17 9.31
N ILE A 111 6.33 6.89 8.25
CA ILE A 111 5.64 8.13 7.83
C ILE A 111 4.29 7.81 7.16
N VAL A 112 4.19 6.68 6.47
CA VAL A 112 2.94 6.23 5.83
C VAL A 112 1.94 5.72 6.87
N MET A 113 2.42 5.03 7.91
CA MET A 113 1.61 4.64 9.07
C MET A 113 1.06 5.87 9.79
N ASP A 114 1.90 6.87 10.06
CA ASP A 114 1.49 8.10 10.75
C ASP A 114 0.42 8.87 9.96
N ALA A 115 0.63 9.04 8.66
CA ALA A 115 -0.36 9.67 7.77
C ALA A 115 -1.68 8.87 7.68
N LEU A 116 -1.62 7.54 7.69
CA LEU A 116 -2.81 6.69 7.72
C LEU A 116 -3.58 6.86 9.04
N ILE A 117 -2.90 6.91 10.17
CA ILE A 117 -3.54 7.18 11.47
C ILE A 117 -4.24 8.55 11.42
N GLU A 118 -3.59 9.59 10.91
CA GLU A 118 -4.18 10.92 10.77
C GLU A 118 -5.46 10.90 9.90
N TYR A 119 -5.42 10.20 8.75
CA TYR A 119 -6.60 9.98 7.91
C TYR A 119 -7.72 9.29 8.71
N MET A 120 -7.42 8.19 9.41
CA MET A 120 -8.42 7.42 10.13
C MET A 120 -9.04 8.21 11.30
N LEU A 121 -8.25 9.01 12.02
CA LEU A 121 -8.74 9.89 13.10
C LEU A 121 -9.65 11.00 12.57
N ARG A 122 -9.36 11.55 11.38
CA ARG A 122 -10.20 12.56 10.75
C ARG A 122 -11.56 11.98 10.33
N GLU A 123 -11.56 10.78 9.74
CA GLU A 123 -12.79 10.12 9.30
C GLU A 123 -13.58 9.47 10.46
N ASN A 124 -12.95 9.27 11.63
CA ASN A 124 -13.55 8.66 12.80
C ASN A 124 -13.16 9.41 14.10
N PRO A 125 -13.80 10.56 14.39
CA PRO A 125 -13.45 11.41 15.53
C PRO A 125 -13.63 10.75 16.91
N ASP A 126 -14.34 9.62 16.99
CA ASP A 126 -14.57 8.87 18.21
C ASP A 126 -13.38 8.00 18.66
N ILE A 127 -12.44 7.69 17.75
CA ILE A 127 -11.25 6.87 18.02
C ILE A 127 -10.40 7.49 19.12
N GLY A 128 -10.08 6.70 20.15
CA GLY A 128 -9.30 7.14 21.30
C GLY A 128 -10.04 8.11 22.24
N VAL A 129 -11.33 8.40 22.00
CA VAL A 129 -12.17 9.24 22.87
C VAL A 129 -13.30 8.41 23.49
N THR A 130 -14.17 7.85 22.65
CA THR A 130 -15.31 7.02 23.09
C THR A 130 -15.22 5.58 22.61
N THR A 131 -14.23 5.26 21.76
CA THR A 131 -13.91 3.90 21.31
C THR A 131 -12.41 3.62 21.38
N THR A 132 -11.98 2.45 20.91
CA THR A 132 -10.60 1.96 20.94
C THR A 132 -9.66 2.75 20.01
N SER A 133 -8.39 2.36 19.97
CA SER A 133 -7.44 2.78 18.94
C SER A 133 -7.75 2.16 17.57
N VAL A 134 -6.90 2.45 16.58
CA VAL A 134 -6.95 1.93 15.21
C VAL A 134 -5.68 1.15 14.86
N ASN A 135 -5.82 0.10 14.06
CA ASN A 135 -4.73 -0.68 13.50
C ASN A 135 -4.43 -0.29 12.04
N PRO A 136 -3.42 0.56 11.80
CA PRO A 136 -2.98 0.88 10.44
C PRO A 136 -2.31 -0.34 9.78
N VAL A 137 -2.61 -0.60 8.51
CA VAL A 137 -2.00 -1.70 7.74
C VAL A 137 -1.06 -1.12 6.69
N VAL A 138 0.24 -1.33 6.88
CA VAL A 138 1.29 -0.85 5.96
C VAL A 138 2.27 -1.98 5.64
N CYS A 139 2.50 -2.25 4.36
CA CYS A 139 3.50 -3.19 3.86
C CYS A 139 4.52 -2.48 2.96
N GLU A 140 5.66 -3.14 2.71
CA GLU A 140 6.78 -2.49 2.03
C GLU A 140 7.63 -3.41 1.17
N CYS A 141 8.37 -2.80 0.26
CA CYS A 141 9.52 -3.40 -0.42
C CYS A 141 10.70 -2.42 -0.43
N ASN A 142 11.92 -2.93 -0.46
CA ASN A 142 13.12 -2.11 -0.52
C ASN A 142 13.41 -1.65 -1.97
N ASP A 143 13.33 -0.35 -2.23
CA ASP A 143 13.58 0.28 -3.54
C ASP A 143 14.99 0.89 -3.69
N SER A 144 15.89 0.65 -2.75
CA SER A 144 17.21 1.31 -2.64
C SER A 144 18.14 1.16 -3.84
N PHE A 145 17.88 0.20 -4.73
CA PHE A 145 18.65 0.02 -5.96
C PHE A 145 18.45 1.19 -6.94
N LEU A 146 17.23 1.73 -7.03
CA LEU A 146 16.88 2.83 -7.94
C LEU A 146 16.58 4.14 -7.22
N ASN A 147 16.23 4.07 -5.94
CA ASN A 147 15.75 5.19 -5.15
C ASN A 147 16.74 5.58 -4.05
N ASP A 148 16.81 6.88 -3.77
CA ASP A 148 17.35 7.39 -2.51
C ASP A 148 16.42 7.04 -1.32
N ILE A 149 16.45 5.78 -0.90
CA ILE A 149 15.63 5.28 0.22
C ILE A 149 15.95 6.02 1.53
N ARG A 150 17.21 6.47 1.69
CA ARG A 150 17.70 7.16 2.90
C ARG A 150 17.10 8.56 3.04
N GLY A 151 16.78 9.22 1.92
CA GLY A 151 16.11 10.52 1.92
C GLY A 151 14.65 10.50 2.33
N ARG A 152 14.03 9.31 2.45
CA ARG A 152 12.66 9.13 2.93
C ARG A 152 11.70 10.10 2.25
N HIS A 153 11.65 10.11 0.91
CA HIS A 153 10.99 11.16 0.11
C HIS A 153 9.45 11.18 0.16
N VAL A 154 8.81 10.19 0.80
CA VAL A 154 7.35 10.18 1.01
C VAL A 154 6.96 11.19 2.10
N ARG A 155 5.79 11.83 1.97
CA ARG A 155 5.25 12.85 2.87
C ARG A 155 3.76 12.56 3.10
N HIS A 156 3.15 13.12 4.13
CA HIS A 156 1.72 12.88 4.46
C HIS A 156 0.80 13.15 3.28
N ARG A 157 1.00 14.26 2.54
CA ARG A 157 0.22 14.59 1.34
C ARG A 157 0.28 13.57 0.19
N HIS A 158 1.22 12.63 0.22
CA HIS A 158 1.36 11.58 -0.80
C HIS A 158 0.56 10.32 -0.44
N VAL A 159 0.10 10.24 0.81
CA VAL A 159 -0.73 9.17 1.38
C VAL A 159 -2.18 9.62 1.33
#